data_AF-A0A1D2QEB4-F1
#
_entry.id   AF-A0A1D2QEB4-F1
#
_cell.length_a   1.000
_cell.length_b   1.000
_cell.length_c   1.000
_cell.angle_alpha   90.00
_cell.angle_beta   90.00
_cell.angle_gamma   90.00
#
_symmetry.space_group_name_H-M   'P 1'
#
loop_
_entity.id
_entity.type
_entity.pdbx_description
1 polymer ?
#
loop_
_entity_poly.entity_id
_entity_poly.type
_entity_poly.pdbx_seq_one_letter_code
_entity_poly.pdbx_strand_id
1 'polypeptide(L)'
;MLALADEEGIRAARASYPSGWLFLTRDPSTRELVRLAAATGGEWQVEDLAHELDRDLEDVERSLEDLVALRVFREDDETYRPNSESVVANAVGQLRSAADERGASDGFRDLTQPEAVRLLLDALLTVDETEEFTQDDLHERVGLSRKSVWMHVDPLEELGVLTDSGSGYKINESSSVFAHIRALNAAVLGTALSP
;
A
#
# COMPACT_ATOMS: atom_id res chain seq x y z
N MET A 1 -21.60 7.57 -25.69
CA MET A 1 -21.85 6.50 -24.71
C MET A 1 -20.50 5.84 -24.48
N LEU A 2 -19.73 6.33 -23.50
CA LEU A 2 -18.46 5.70 -23.13
C LEU A 2 -18.80 4.31 -22.59
N ALA A 3 -18.26 3.26 -23.19
CA ALA A 3 -18.34 1.92 -22.63
C ALA A 3 -17.71 2.00 -21.24
N LEU A 4 -18.48 1.68 -20.20
CA LEU A 4 -17.93 1.44 -18.87
C LEU A 4 -16.84 0.38 -19.05
N ALA A 5 -15.61 0.72 -18.68
CA ALA A 5 -14.52 -0.25 -18.70
C ALA A 5 -14.94 -1.46 -17.87
N ASP A 6 -14.67 -2.67 -18.36
CA ASP A 6 -14.84 -3.86 -17.56
C ASP A 6 -13.82 -3.87 -16.39
N GLU A 7 -13.96 -4.85 -15.49
CA GLU A 7 -13.09 -4.98 -14.31
C GLU A 7 -11.60 -4.90 -14.67
N GLU A 8 -11.20 -5.48 -15.80
CA GLU A 8 -9.83 -5.46 -16.29
C GLU A 8 -9.40 -4.07 -16.77
N GLY A 9 -10.25 -3.37 -17.53
CA GLY A 9 -9.96 -2.01 -17.98
C GLY A 9 -9.78 -1.01 -16.83
N ILE A 10 -10.54 -1.16 -15.74
CA ILE A 10 -10.40 -0.32 -14.53
C ILE A 10 -9.07 -0.61 -13.83
N ARG A 11 -8.71 -1.89 -13.66
CA ARG A 11 -7.43 -2.28 -13.06
C ARG A 11 -6.24 -1.81 -13.90
N ALA A 12 -6.32 -1.93 -15.22
CA ALA A 12 -5.28 -1.46 -16.14
C ALA A 12 -5.07 0.06 -16.07
N ALA A 13 -6.15 0.83 -15.91
CA ALA A 13 -6.05 2.29 -15.75
C ALA A 13 -5.30 2.67 -14.46
N ARG A 14 -5.58 2.00 -13.33
CA ARG A 14 -4.87 2.21 -12.06
C ARG A 14 -3.40 1.80 -12.14
N ALA A 15 -3.08 0.73 -12.87
CA ALA A 15 -1.69 0.30 -13.09
C ALA A 15 -0.89 1.31 -13.94
N SER A 16 -1.56 2.03 -14.85
CA SER A 16 -0.91 3.02 -15.73
C SER A 16 -0.56 4.32 -15.01
N TYR A 17 -1.38 4.73 -14.04
CA TYR A 17 -1.18 5.93 -13.23
C TYR A 17 -1.35 5.60 -11.76
N PRO A 18 -0.38 4.89 -11.16
CA PRO A 18 -0.51 4.43 -9.79
C PRO A 18 -0.47 5.60 -8.82
N SER A 19 -1.30 5.52 -7.76
CA SER A 19 -1.10 6.34 -6.57
C SER A 19 0.25 6.02 -5.91
N GLY A 20 0.70 6.85 -4.98
CA GLY A 20 1.89 6.52 -4.17
C GLY A 20 1.71 5.20 -3.40
N TRP A 21 0.48 4.92 -2.95
CA TRP A 21 0.12 3.65 -2.33
C TRP A 21 0.31 2.46 -3.28
N LEU A 22 -0.25 2.51 -4.49
CA LEU A 22 -0.10 1.40 -5.45
C LEU A 22 1.33 1.28 -5.99
N PHE A 23 2.04 2.39 -6.17
CA PHE A 23 3.45 2.36 -6.56
C PHE A 23 4.25 1.50 -5.58
N LEU A 24 4.13 1.79 -4.28
CA LEU A 24 4.88 1.10 -3.23
C LEU A 24 4.40 -0.34 -3.00
N THR A 25 3.10 -0.59 -3.19
CA THR A 25 2.48 -1.84 -2.77
C THR A 25 2.17 -2.81 -3.90
N ARG A 26 2.39 -2.49 -5.18
CA ARG A 26 2.11 -3.42 -6.29
C ARG A 26 3.06 -4.60 -6.35
N ASP A 27 4.36 -4.34 -6.15
CA ASP A 27 5.42 -5.29 -6.34
C ASP A 27 5.75 -6.03 -5.02
N PRO A 28 5.79 -7.37 -5.01
CA PRO A 28 6.12 -8.13 -3.79
C PRO A 28 7.48 -7.80 -3.18
N SER A 29 8.52 -7.62 -4.00
CA SER A 29 9.87 -7.30 -3.54
C SER A 29 9.88 -5.90 -2.93
N THR A 30 9.27 -4.91 -3.58
CA THR A 30 9.15 -3.55 -3.04
C THR A 30 8.45 -3.54 -1.67
N ARG A 31 7.34 -4.28 -1.52
CA ARG A 31 6.61 -4.39 -0.24
C ARG A 31 7.47 -4.96 0.88
N GLU A 32 8.19 -6.04 0.61
CA GLU A 32 8.99 -6.70 1.64
C GLU A 32 10.23 -5.88 2.00
N LEU A 33 10.87 -5.24 1.02
CA LEU A 33 12.03 -4.36 1.24
C LEU A 33 11.66 -3.12 2.06
N VAL A 34 10.54 -2.44 1.75
CA VAL A 34 10.13 -1.26 2.55
C VAL A 34 9.69 -1.68 3.97
N ARG A 35 9.08 -2.86 4.12
CA ARG A 35 8.75 -3.44 5.43
C ARG A 35 10.02 -3.74 6.24
N LEU A 36 11.07 -4.28 5.60
CA LEU A 36 12.37 -4.51 6.20
C LEU A 36 13.01 -3.19 6.65
N ALA A 37 13.07 -2.19 5.76
CA ALA A 37 13.62 -0.87 6.06
C ALA A 37 12.92 -0.17 7.25
N ALA A 38 11.61 -0.38 7.41
CA ALA A 38 10.85 0.15 8.53
C ALA A 38 11.07 -0.62 9.85
N ALA A 39 11.56 -1.86 9.80
CA ALA A 39 11.66 -2.75 10.95
C ALA A 39 13.08 -2.91 11.50
N THR A 40 14.11 -2.80 10.67
CA THR A 40 15.50 -3.13 11.04
C THR A 40 16.47 -2.01 10.64
N GLY A 41 17.58 -1.92 11.38
CA GLY A 41 18.80 -1.30 10.89
C GLY A 41 19.73 -2.41 10.43
N GLY A 42 20.28 -2.30 9.22
CA GLY A 42 21.16 -3.32 8.64
C GLY A 42 21.78 -2.84 7.33
N GLU A 43 22.67 -3.66 6.79
CA GLU A 43 23.35 -3.43 5.52
C GLU A 43 23.40 -4.80 4.83
N TRP A 44 23.00 -4.83 3.56
CA TRP A 44 22.86 -6.08 2.81
C TRP A 44 23.38 -5.93 1.38
N GLN A 45 23.90 -7.03 0.85
CA GLN A 45 24.07 -7.18 -0.59
C GLN A 45 22.74 -7.55 -1.24
N VAL A 46 22.60 -7.26 -2.53
CA VAL A 46 21.36 -7.52 -3.27
C VAL A 46 21.08 -9.03 -3.38
N GLU A 47 22.12 -9.85 -3.50
CA GLU A 47 22.03 -11.31 -3.55
C GLU A 47 21.52 -11.90 -2.24
N ASP A 48 21.94 -11.34 -1.10
CA ASP A 48 21.48 -11.77 0.22
C ASP A 48 19.99 -11.46 0.39
N LEU A 49 19.55 -10.25 -0.01
CA LEU A 49 18.15 -9.85 0.03
C LEU A 49 17.29 -10.72 -0.89
N ALA A 50 17.75 -11.00 -2.11
CA ALA A 50 17.03 -11.87 -3.05
C ALA A 50 16.89 -13.30 -2.48
N HIS A 51 17.95 -13.83 -1.87
CA HIS A 51 17.91 -15.13 -1.23
C HIS A 51 16.97 -15.16 -0.01
N GLU A 52 17.07 -14.19 0.90
CA GLU A 52 16.23 -14.13 2.11
C GLU A 52 14.74 -13.95 1.80
N LEU A 53 14.42 -13.17 0.76
CA LEU A 53 13.04 -12.89 0.36
C LEU A 53 12.46 -13.98 -0.56
N ASP A 54 13.26 -14.95 -1.01
CA ASP A 54 12.91 -15.95 -2.02
C ASP A 54 12.37 -15.29 -3.31
N ARG A 55 13.18 -14.37 -3.86
CA ARG A 55 12.83 -13.55 -5.03
C ARG A 55 13.91 -13.59 -6.10
N ASP A 56 13.51 -13.25 -7.31
CA ASP A 56 14.44 -13.06 -8.41
C ASP A 56 15.36 -11.86 -8.16
N LEU A 57 16.63 -11.99 -8.52
CA LEU A 57 17.65 -10.98 -8.27
C LEU A 57 17.35 -9.68 -9.02
N GLU A 58 16.93 -9.76 -10.28
CA GLU A 58 16.65 -8.58 -11.12
C GLU A 58 15.43 -7.81 -10.58
N ASP A 59 14.42 -8.53 -10.05
CA ASP A 59 13.24 -7.89 -9.45
C ASP A 59 13.58 -7.18 -8.13
N VAL A 60 14.50 -7.73 -7.33
CA VAL A 60 14.97 -7.10 -6.09
C VAL A 60 15.85 -5.89 -6.40
N GLU A 61 16.77 -6.00 -7.34
CA GLU A 61 17.63 -4.89 -7.78
C GLU A 61 16.80 -3.71 -8.28
N ARG A 62 15.86 -3.95 -9.21
CA ARG A 62 14.93 -2.92 -9.70
C ARG A 62 14.13 -2.28 -8.56
N SER A 63 13.66 -3.09 -7.60
CA SER A 63 12.92 -2.56 -6.44
C SER A 63 13.80 -1.71 -5.53
N LEU A 64 15.08 -2.07 -5.35
CA LEU A 64 16.04 -1.30 -4.57
C LEU A 64 16.36 0.03 -5.26
N GLU A 65 16.53 0.07 -6.58
CA GLU A 65 16.72 1.31 -7.34
C GLU A 65 15.55 2.29 -7.10
N ASP A 66 14.31 1.81 -7.24
CA ASP A 66 13.09 2.59 -6.96
C ASP A 66 13.07 3.10 -5.51
N LEU A 67 13.46 2.25 -4.55
CA LEU A 67 13.47 2.59 -3.13
C LEU A 67 14.64 3.50 -2.72
N VAL A 68 15.76 3.47 -3.41
CA VAL A 68 16.86 4.46 -3.28
C VAL A 68 16.40 5.80 -3.83
N ALA A 69 15.71 5.82 -4.98
CA ALA A 69 15.11 7.05 -5.53
C ALA A 69 14.07 7.66 -4.57
N LEU A 70 13.29 6.83 -3.88
CA LEU A 70 12.37 7.24 -2.81
C LEU A 70 13.06 7.50 -1.46
N ARG A 71 14.40 7.47 -1.40
CA ARG A 71 15.19 7.67 -0.18
C ARG A 71 14.77 6.76 0.97
N VAL A 72 14.25 5.57 0.67
CA VAL A 72 13.98 4.49 1.64
C VAL A 72 15.26 3.76 1.98
N PHE A 73 16.09 3.48 0.98
CA PHE A 73 17.43 2.93 1.15
C PHE A 73 18.50 3.96 0.75
N ARG A 74 19.72 3.74 1.23
CA ARG A 74 20.94 4.33 0.71
C ARG A 74 21.78 3.19 0.13
N GLU A 75 22.36 3.43 -1.03
CA GLU A 75 23.36 2.58 -1.63
C GLU A 75 24.75 3.07 -1.20
N ASP A 76 25.58 2.19 -0.67
CA ASP A 76 26.95 2.46 -0.25
C ASP A 76 27.84 1.29 -0.69
N ASP A 77 28.79 1.51 -1.61
CA ASP A 77 29.77 0.53 -2.11
C ASP A 77 29.20 -0.90 -2.29
N GLU A 78 28.26 -1.07 -3.24
CA GLU A 78 27.61 -2.36 -3.59
C GLU A 78 26.71 -2.95 -2.48
N THR A 79 26.41 -2.20 -1.43
CA THR A 79 25.47 -2.60 -0.38
C THR A 79 24.33 -1.60 -0.22
N TYR A 80 23.23 -2.07 0.37
CA TYR A 80 22.03 -1.29 0.64
C TYR A 80 21.72 -1.27 2.12
N ARG A 81 21.49 -0.08 2.67
CA ARG A 81 21.06 0.11 4.06
C ARG A 81 19.81 0.98 4.17
N PRO A 82 18.94 0.76 5.17
CA PRO A 82 17.76 1.60 5.38
C PRO A 82 18.18 3.03 5.70
N ASN A 83 17.52 4.00 5.09
CA ASN A 83 17.70 5.40 5.41
C ASN A 83 16.88 5.75 6.66
N SER A 84 17.55 5.99 7.79
CA SER A 84 16.89 6.35 9.05
C SER A 84 16.08 7.65 8.99
N GLU A 85 16.35 8.50 8.01
CA GLU A 85 15.62 9.75 7.76
C GLU A 85 14.51 9.59 6.71
N SER A 86 14.25 8.36 6.24
CA SER A 86 13.20 8.10 5.25
C SER A 86 11.82 8.43 5.83
N VAL A 87 11.14 9.37 5.19
CA VAL A 87 9.75 9.70 5.48
C VAL A 87 8.84 8.53 5.10
N VAL A 88 9.14 7.83 4.00
CA VAL A 88 8.37 6.67 3.52
C VAL A 88 8.52 5.49 4.49
N ALA A 89 9.74 5.14 4.91
CA ALA A 89 9.95 4.04 5.87
C ALA A 89 9.30 4.35 7.24
N ASN A 90 9.39 5.59 7.71
CA ASN A 90 8.67 6.02 8.92
C ASN A 90 7.15 5.88 8.78
N ALA A 91 6.59 6.33 7.65
CA ALA A 91 5.15 6.22 7.40
C ALA A 91 4.69 4.74 7.36
N VAL A 92 5.51 3.84 6.79
CA VAL A 92 5.27 2.39 6.85
C VAL A 92 5.29 1.87 8.29
N GLY A 93 6.28 2.26 9.09
CA GLY A 93 6.36 1.87 10.50
C GLY A 93 5.18 2.35 11.34
N GLN A 94 4.71 3.57 11.10
CA GLN A 94 3.52 4.13 11.75
C GLN A 94 2.23 3.41 11.32
N LEU A 95 2.07 3.15 10.02
CA LEU A 95 0.93 2.38 9.50
C LEU A 95 0.88 0.97 10.11
N ARG A 96 2.02 0.27 10.13
CA ARG A 96 2.14 -1.03 10.76
C ARG A 96 1.68 -0.97 12.22
N SER A 97 2.23 -0.04 13.00
CA SER A 97 1.90 0.10 14.42
C SER A 97 0.41 0.37 14.63
N ALA A 98 -0.19 1.26 13.84
CA ALA A 98 -1.61 1.58 13.92
C ALA A 98 -2.52 0.38 13.61
N ALA A 99 -2.12 -0.49 12.68
CA ALA A 99 -2.87 -1.70 12.34
C ALA A 99 -2.62 -2.83 13.36
N ASP A 100 -1.39 -2.97 13.89
CA ASP A 100 -1.04 -3.91 14.97
C ASP A 100 -1.89 -3.62 16.23
N GLU A 101 -2.09 -2.34 16.57
CA GLU A 101 -2.97 -1.90 17.67
C GLU A 101 -4.45 -2.29 17.47
N ARG A 102 -4.86 -2.59 16.23
CA ARG A 102 -6.19 -3.09 15.88
C ARG A 102 -6.25 -4.61 15.75
N GLY A 103 -5.18 -5.31 16.12
CA GLY A 103 -5.13 -6.78 16.16
C GLY A 103 -4.56 -7.43 14.91
N ALA A 104 -3.97 -6.66 13.98
CA ALA A 104 -3.19 -7.23 12.90
C ALA A 104 -1.92 -7.92 13.41
N SER A 105 -1.41 -8.89 12.65
CA SER A 105 -0.22 -9.66 13.04
C SER A 105 1.09 -9.01 12.59
N ASP A 106 1.09 -8.51 11.35
CA ASP A 106 2.05 -7.54 10.82
C ASP A 106 1.22 -6.61 9.95
N GLY A 107 0.78 -5.49 10.53
CA GLY A 107 -0.25 -4.64 9.97
C GLY A 107 0.06 -4.11 8.58
N PHE A 108 1.33 -3.85 8.27
CA PHE A 108 1.71 -3.45 6.92
C PHE A 108 1.60 -4.63 5.95
N ARG A 109 2.08 -5.82 6.32
CA ARG A 109 1.95 -7.01 5.47
C ARG A 109 0.48 -7.40 5.28
N ASP A 110 -0.32 -7.42 6.34
CA ASP A 110 -1.72 -7.84 6.31
C ASP A 110 -2.56 -6.91 5.40
N LEU A 111 -2.26 -5.61 5.38
CA LEU A 111 -2.89 -4.62 4.49
C LEU A 111 -2.40 -4.68 3.03
N THR A 112 -1.20 -5.22 2.78
CA THR A 112 -0.55 -5.11 1.46
C THR A 112 -0.38 -6.45 0.74
N GLN A 113 -0.51 -7.58 1.43
CA GLN A 113 -0.39 -8.90 0.82
C GLN A 113 -1.59 -9.21 -0.10
N PRO A 114 -2.86 -9.04 0.32
CA PRO A 114 -3.99 -9.31 -0.56
C PRO A 114 -4.12 -8.20 -1.61
N GLU A 115 -4.10 -8.57 -2.89
CA GLU A 115 -4.26 -7.60 -3.99
C GLU A 115 -5.57 -6.83 -3.90
N ALA A 116 -6.66 -7.53 -3.57
CA ALA A 116 -7.97 -6.91 -3.42
C ALA A 116 -8.00 -5.82 -2.34
N VAL A 117 -7.33 -6.04 -1.20
CA VAL A 117 -7.22 -5.03 -0.13
C VAL A 117 -6.43 -3.81 -0.62
N ARG A 118 -5.30 -4.02 -1.31
CA ARG A 118 -4.51 -2.92 -1.89
C ARG A 118 -5.33 -2.07 -2.86
N LEU A 119 -6.08 -2.71 -3.74
CA LEU A 119 -6.91 -2.01 -4.74
C LEU A 119 -8.12 -1.31 -4.09
N LEU A 120 -8.73 -1.91 -3.07
CA LEU A 120 -9.79 -1.26 -2.29
C LEU A 120 -9.27 0.00 -1.60
N LEU A 121 -8.14 -0.10 -0.88
CA LEU A 121 -7.52 1.04 -0.21
C LEU A 121 -7.11 2.14 -1.19
N ASP A 122 -6.57 1.76 -2.36
CA ASP A 122 -6.28 2.70 -3.44
C ASP A 122 -7.52 3.43 -3.95
N ALA A 123 -8.64 2.72 -4.14
CA ALA A 123 -9.89 3.35 -4.53
C ALA A 123 -10.37 4.31 -3.44
N LEU A 124 -10.32 3.92 -2.17
CA LEU A 124 -10.73 4.76 -1.04
C LEU A 124 -9.90 6.05 -0.91
N LEU A 125 -8.64 6.07 -1.34
CA LEU A 125 -7.83 7.29 -1.38
C LEU A 125 -8.40 8.36 -2.33
N THR A 126 -9.28 7.98 -3.26
CA THR A 126 -9.92 8.88 -4.23
C THR A 126 -11.34 9.29 -3.86
N VAL A 127 -11.89 8.72 -2.78
CA VAL A 127 -13.26 8.97 -2.32
C VAL A 127 -13.29 10.16 -1.38
N ASP A 128 -14.35 10.98 -1.49
CA ASP A 128 -14.58 12.07 -0.54
C ASP A 128 -14.88 11.50 0.86
N GLU A 129 -14.35 12.13 1.90
CA GLU A 129 -14.46 11.60 3.28
C GLU A 129 -15.92 11.53 3.77
N THR A 130 -16.79 12.37 3.19
CA THR A 130 -18.21 12.45 3.52
C THR A 130 -19.10 11.57 2.65
N GLU A 131 -18.54 10.93 1.63
CA GLU A 131 -19.28 10.09 0.70
C GLU A 131 -19.64 8.75 1.35
N GLU A 132 -20.92 8.39 1.26
CA GLU A 132 -21.39 7.03 1.57
C GLU A 132 -21.42 6.19 0.29
N PHE A 133 -20.98 4.93 0.39
CA PHE A 133 -20.92 3.99 -0.72
C PHE A 133 -21.34 2.59 -0.28
N THR A 134 -21.92 1.85 -1.20
CA THR A 134 -22.25 0.43 -1.04
C THR A 134 -21.09 -0.46 -1.51
N GLN A 135 -21.19 -1.76 -1.26
CA GLN A 135 -20.24 -2.73 -1.83
C GLN A 135 -20.32 -2.81 -3.36
N ASP A 136 -21.50 -2.55 -3.94
CA ASP A 136 -21.68 -2.49 -5.39
C ASP A 136 -20.96 -1.27 -5.97
N ASP A 137 -21.02 -0.12 -5.31
CA ASP A 137 -20.27 1.08 -5.73
C ASP A 137 -18.75 0.84 -5.70
N LEU A 138 -18.26 0.16 -4.66
CA LEU A 138 -16.84 -0.23 -4.58
C LEU A 138 -16.44 -1.23 -5.67
N HIS A 139 -17.29 -2.22 -5.97
CA HIS A 139 -17.06 -3.17 -7.07
C HIS A 139 -16.86 -2.43 -8.40
N GLU A 140 -17.76 -1.50 -8.72
CA GLU A 140 -17.70 -0.71 -9.96
C GLU A 140 -16.50 0.24 -9.97
N ARG A 141 -16.09 0.80 -8.83
CA ARG A 141 -15.00 1.76 -8.74
C ARG A 141 -13.60 1.12 -8.78
N VAL A 142 -13.48 -0.08 -8.22
CA VAL A 142 -12.18 -0.76 -8.06
C VAL A 142 -11.91 -1.70 -9.23
N GLY A 143 -12.94 -2.27 -9.85
CA GLY A 143 -12.79 -3.31 -10.87
C GLY A 143 -12.45 -4.67 -10.26
N LEU A 144 -12.97 -4.96 -9.07
CA LEU A 144 -12.89 -6.25 -8.39
C LEU A 144 -14.25 -6.91 -8.36
N SER A 145 -14.34 -8.23 -8.51
CA SER A 145 -15.63 -8.93 -8.35
C SER A 145 -16.33 -8.60 -7.02
N ARG A 146 -17.68 -8.56 -7.02
CA ARG A 146 -18.51 -8.35 -5.82
C ARG A 146 -18.11 -9.24 -4.64
N LYS A 147 -17.83 -10.51 -4.91
CA LYS A 147 -17.40 -11.47 -3.88
C LYS A 147 -16.08 -11.04 -3.24
N SER A 148 -15.13 -10.54 -4.03
CA SER A 148 -13.86 -10.04 -3.51
C SER A 148 -14.05 -8.81 -2.64
N VAL A 149 -14.93 -7.89 -3.03
CA VAL A 149 -15.27 -6.72 -2.20
C VAL A 149 -15.88 -7.19 -0.88
N TRP A 150 -16.90 -8.04 -0.93
CA TRP A 150 -17.57 -8.56 0.26
C TRP A 150 -16.61 -9.22 1.27
N MET A 151 -15.65 -10.02 0.79
CA MET A 151 -14.66 -10.68 1.66
C MET A 151 -13.69 -9.72 2.37
N HIS A 152 -13.55 -8.49 1.90
CA HIS A 152 -12.54 -7.55 2.40
C HIS A 152 -13.11 -6.28 3.01
N VAL A 153 -14.39 -5.98 2.84
CA VAL A 153 -15.03 -4.84 3.49
C VAL A 153 -15.13 -5.03 5.01
N ASP A 154 -15.56 -6.20 5.48
CA ASP A 154 -15.65 -6.46 6.93
C ASP A 154 -14.27 -6.39 7.62
N PRO A 155 -13.19 -7.01 7.10
CA PRO A 155 -11.84 -6.81 7.64
C PRO A 155 -11.38 -5.33 7.66
N LEU A 156 -11.74 -4.54 6.66
CA LEU A 156 -11.41 -3.11 6.62
C LEU A 156 -12.20 -2.31 7.67
N GLU A 157 -13.45 -2.71 7.95
CA GLU A 157 -14.23 -2.16 9.05
C GLU A 157 -13.64 -2.54 10.41
N GLU A 158 -13.22 -3.79 10.61
CA GLU A 158 -12.58 -4.26 11.85
C GLU A 158 -11.26 -3.51 12.14
N LEU A 159 -10.45 -3.26 11.10
CA LEU A 159 -9.26 -2.41 11.18
C LEU A 159 -9.60 -0.92 11.38
N GLY A 160 -10.89 -0.57 11.35
CA GLY A 160 -11.40 0.77 11.55
C GLY A 160 -11.16 1.70 10.38
N VAL A 161 -10.86 1.20 9.18
CA VAL A 161 -10.76 1.99 7.94
C VAL A 161 -12.15 2.45 7.49
N LEU A 162 -13.13 1.56 7.60
CA LEU A 162 -14.53 1.81 7.26
C LEU A 162 -15.40 1.90 8.51
N THR A 163 -16.60 2.43 8.36
CA THR A 163 -17.67 2.37 9.37
C THR A 163 -19.00 2.13 8.65
N ASP A 164 -19.78 1.18 9.16
CA ASP A 164 -21.16 0.94 8.70
C ASP A 164 -22.04 2.18 8.96
N SER A 165 -22.72 2.67 7.91
CA SER A 165 -23.71 3.77 8.00
C SER A 165 -25.15 3.28 8.16
N GLY A 166 -25.38 1.97 8.14
CA GLY A 166 -26.67 1.28 8.18
C GLY A 166 -27.23 0.94 6.79
N SER A 167 -26.87 1.71 5.77
CA SER A 167 -27.24 1.46 4.35
C SER A 167 -26.03 1.20 3.45
N GLY A 168 -24.82 1.25 3.99
CA GLY A 168 -23.57 1.14 3.27
C GLY A 168 -22.39 1.42 4.20
N TYR A 169 -21.32 1.93 3.63
CA TYR A 169 -20.08 2.22 4.33
C TYR A 169 -19.64 3.64 4.05
N LYS A 170 -18.87 4.18 4.99
CA LYS A 170 -18.13 5.42 4.82
C LYS A 170 -16.70 5.24 5.32
N ILE A 171 -15.81 6.12 4.87
CA ILE A 171 -14.47 6.23 5.46
C ILE A 171 -14.62 6.65 6.92
N ASN A 172 -13.92 5.97 7.83
CA ASN A 172 -13.85 6.39 9.21
C ASN A 172 -12.84 7.54 9.35
N GLU A 173 -13.33 8.77 9.47
CA GLU A 173 -12.50 9.97 9.62
C GLU A 173 -11.58 9.93 10.86
N SER A 174 -11.98 9.19 11.90
CA SER A 174 -11.19 9.01 13.13
C SER A 174 -10.19 7.86 13.04
N SER A 175 -10.08 7.20 11.89
CA SER A 175 -9.21 6.04 11.69
C SER A 175 -7.75 6.42 11.72
N SER A 176 -7.02 5.94 12.74
CA SER A 176 -5.56 5.99 12.73
C SER A 176 -4.99 5.22 11.55
N VAL A 177 -5.53 4.04 11.22
CA VAL A 177 -5.04 3.21 10.11
C VAL A 177 -5.17 3.96 8.78
N PHE A 178 -6.36 4.48 8.46
CA PHE A 178 -6.57 5.15 7.19
C PHE A 178 -5.83 6.49 7.09
N ALA A 179 -5.69 7.22 8.20
CA ALA A 179 -4.85 8.41 8.24
C ALA A 179 -3.38 8.09 7.86
N HIS A 180 -2.82 6.98 8.35
CA HIS A 180 -1.46 6.57 7.99
C HIS A 180 -1.36 6.02 6.55
N ILE A 181 -2.42 5.41 6.00
CA ILE A 181 -2.48 5.04 4.58
C ILE A 181 -2.42 6.30 3.69
N ARG A 182 -3.19 7.35 4.03
CA ARG A 182 -3.13 8.66 3.35
C ARG A 182 -1.75 9.30 3.48
N ALA A 183 -1.17 9.30 4.68
CA ALA A 183 0.16 9.84 4.93
C ALA A 183 1.24 9.11 4.12
N LEU A 184 1.18 7.76 4.05
CA LEU A 184 2.10 6.97 3.25
C LEU A 184 1.98 7.27 1.76
N ASN A 185 0.74 7.33 1.23
CA ASN A 185 0.50 7.73 -0.15
C ASN A 185 1.11 9.11 -0.46
N ALA A 186 0.90 10.10 0.42
CA ALA A 186 1.46 11.44 0.28
C ALA A 186 2.98 11.46 0.41
N ALA A 187 3.58 10.65 1.29
CA ALA A 187 5.03 10.56 1.47
C ALA A 187 5.73 10.03 0.21
N VAL A 188 5.16 9.00 -0.42
CA VAL A 188 5.69 8.46 -1.69
C VAL A 188 5.62 9.52 -2.79
N LEU A 189 4.44 10.15 -2.97
CA LEU A 189 4.26 11.20 -3.99
C LEU A 189 5.18 12.41 -3.73
N GLY A 190 5.26 12.88 -2.49
CA GLY A 190 6.09 14.03 -2.12
C GLY A 190 7.57 13.77 -2.35
N THR A 191 8.06 12.56 -2.07
CA THR A 191 9.46 12.19 -2.29
C THR A 191 9.76 12.05 -3.78
N ALA A 192 8.87 11.40 -4.54
CA ALA A 192 9.03 11.27 -6.00
C ALA A 192 9.03 12.63 -6.73
N LEU A 193 8.36 13.65 -6.18
CA LEU A 193 8.30 15.00 -6.74
C LEU A 193 9.38 15.96 -6.23
N SER A 194 10.18 15.55 -5.24
CA SER A 194 11.21 16.38 -4.61
C SER A 194 12.61 15.81 -4.89
N PRO A 195 13.19 16.06 -6.08
CA PRO A 195 14.52 15.56 -6.44
C PRO A 195 15.62 16.04 -5.47
#